data_AF-A0A6A6VQF7-F1
#
_entry.id   AF-A0A6A6VQF7-F1
#
_cell.length_a   1.000
_cell.length_b   1.000
_cell.length_c   1.000
_cell.angle_alpha   90.00
_cell.angle_beta   90.00
_cell.angle_gamma   90.00
#
_symmetry.space_group_name_H-M   'P 1'
#
loop_
_entity.id
_entity.type
_entity.pdbx_description
1 polymer ?
#
loop_
_entity_poly.entity_id
_entity_poly.type
_entity_poly.pdbx_seq_one_letter_code
_entity_poly.pdbx_strand_id
1 'polypeptide(L)'
;MMYKSTGGDFTRLPLSKYRAERWDQSRAENPNFFFGPGSLLLYGASSFLYELFPGSNYAADLTTMKSFFGAEEDGNGGWTHIPERAPPGWRNRVKPYDLNGAGSEIFAQYGANPKPFGVNTGDGNFLLFNEDGTPGFDISDADNVVCALYQLAVGVAPATVGGGPLNTVQQIKLAATKLNPIFADYPCPLILV
;
A
#
# COMPACT_ATOMS: atom_id res chain seq x y z
N MET A 1 -16.50 4.59 4.51
CA MET A 1 -15.70 5.72 4.00
C MET A 1 -15.33 5.53 2.53
N MET A 2 -14.65 4.45 2.14
CA MET A 2 -14.23 4.20 0.75
C MET A 2 -15.36 4.38 -0.28
N TYR A 3 -16.50 3.70 -0.11
CA TYR A 3 -17.65 3.85 -1.01
C TYR A 3 -18.13 5.30 -1.18
N LYS A 4 -18.11 6.09 -0.10
CA LYS A 4 -18.49 7.52 -0.14
C LYS A 4 -17.45 8.35 -0.91
N SER A 5 -16.17 8.07 -0.71
CA SER A 5 -15.06 8.75 -1.40
C SER A 5 -15.05 8.47 -2.89
N THR A 6 -15.33 7.22 -3.26
CA THR A 6 -15.22 6.71 -4.62
C THR A 6 -16.52 6.72 -5.41
N GLY A 7 -17.68 6.88 -4.76
CA GLY A 7 -18.98 6.73 -5.41
C GLY A 7 -19.26 5.30 -5.91
N GLY A 8 -18.53 4.31 -5.38
CA GLY A 8 -18.60 2.91 -5.83
C GLY A 8 -17.74 2.56 -7.04
N ASP A 9 -16.97 3.52 -7.58
CA ASP A 9 -15.96 3.27 -8.61
C ASP A 9 -14.61 2.94 -7.97
N PHE A 10 -14.18 1.68 -7.99
CA PHE A 10 -12.93 1.25 -7.36
C PHE A 10 -11.74 1.24 -8.34
N THR A 11 -11.72 2.14 -9.33
CA THR A 11 -10.58 2.33 -10.24
C THR A 11 -9.51 3.27 -9.64
N ARG A 12 -8.39 3.41 -10.37
CA ARG A 12 -7.17 4.12 -9.94
C ARG A 12 -7.42 5.51 -9.35
N LEU A 13 -8.12 6.40 -10.06
CA LEU A 13 -8.27 7.81 -9.64
C LEU A 13 -9.17 7.97 -8.40
N PRO A 14 -10.36 7.34 -8.33
CA PRO A 14 -11.15 7.32 -7.11
C PRO A 14 -10.39 6.74 -5.91
N LEU A 15 -9.64 5.66 -6.10
CA LEU A 15 -8.86 5.07 -5.01
C LEU A 15 -7.70 5.95 -4.57
N SER A 16 -6.98 6.58 -5.50
CA SER A 16 -5.96 7.59 -5.18
C SER A 16 -6.53 8.71 -4.30
N LYS A 17 -7.71 9.24 -4.66
CA LYS A 17 -8.43 10.23 -3.84
C LYS A 17 -8.76 9.68 -2.45
N TYR A 18 -9.32 8.46 -2.36
CA TYR A 18 -9.61 7.81 -1.07
C TYR A 18 -8.34 7.64 -0.21
N ARG A 19 -7.20 7.27 -0.80
CA ARG A 19 -5.92 7.15 -0.09
C ARG A 19 -5.48 8.49 0.50
N ALA A 20 -5.62 9.58 -0.25
CA ALA A 20 -5.32 10.94 0.21
C ALA A 20 -6.26 11.37 1.35
N GLU A 21 -7.56 11.11 1.26
CA GLU A 21 -8.51 11.40 2.34
C GLU A 21 -8.22 10.58 3.61
N ARG A 22 -7.78 9.33 3.47
CA ARG A 22 -7.33 8.51 4.62
C ARG A 22 -6.05 9.04 5.25
N TRP A 23 -5.15 9.63 4.47
CA TRP A 23 -4.00 10.35 5.01
C TRP A 23 -4.46 11.57 5.81
N ASP A 24 -5.35 12.40 5.26
CA ASP A 24 -5.85 13.61 5.92
C ASP A 24 -6.55 13.28 7.24
N GLN A 25 -7.43 12.26 7.21
CA GLN A 25 -8.12 11.79 8.41
C GLN A 25 -7.13 11.24 9.43
N SER A 26 -6.15 10.42 9.02
CA SER A 26 -5.19 9.84 9.96
C SER A 26 -4.29 10.92 10.57
N ARG A 27 -3.91 11.94 9.81
CA ARG A 27 -3.20 13.11 10.35
C ARG A 27 -4.05 13.87 11.37
N ALA A 28 -5.35 14.02 11.14
CA ALA A 28 -6.23 14.77 12.04
C ALA A 28 -6.58 13.99 13.32
N GLU A 29 -6.82 12.68 13.21
CA GLU A 29 -7.45 11.89 14.27
C GLU A 29 -6.48 10.97 15.02
N ASN A 30 -5.30 10.67 14.46
CA ASN A 30 -4.32 9.78 15.08
C ASN A 30 -3.07 10.55 15.51
N PRO A 31 -2.88 10.86 16.81
CA PRO A 31 -1.71 11.58 17.29
C PRO A 31 -0.38 10.83 17.08
N ASN A 32 -0.42 9.53 16.77
CA ASN A 32 0.73 8.69 16.47
C ASN A 32 0.84 8.35 14.97
N PHE A 33 0.17 9.12 14.10
CA PHE A 33 0.20 8.86 12.66
C PHE A 33 1.62 8.96 12.10
N PHE A 34 2.07 7.90 11.45
CA PHE A 34 3.34 7.84 10.72
C PHE A 34 3.06 7.51 9.26
N PHE A 35 3.59 8.33 8.36
CA PHE A 35 3.53 8.13 6.92
C PHE A 35 4.95 8.25 6.37
N GLY A 36 5.66 7.13 6.35
CA GLY A 36 7.01 7.05 5.79
C GLY A 36 7.01 6.46 4.38
N PRO A 37 8.18 6.31 3.77
CA PRO A 37 8.35 5.70 2.45
C PRO A 37 7.61 4.36 2.26
N GLY A 38 7.62 3.49 3.28
CA GLY A 38 6.90 2.21 3.27
C GLY A 38 5.39 2.34 3.14
N SER A 39 4.82 3.48 3.52
CA SER A 39 3.39 3.75 3.35
C SER A 39 2.98 3.87 1.88
N LEU A 40 3.93 4.00 0.93
CA LEU A 40 3.64 3.91 -0.50
C LEU A 40 3.11 2.53 -0.92
N LEU A 41 3.47 1.45 -0.20
CA LEU A 41 2.89 0.11 -0.41
C LEU A 41 1.37 0.10 -0.27
N LEU A 42 0.79 1.06 0.46
CA LEU A 42 -0.66 1.16 0.62
C LEU A 42 -1.36 1.60 -0.67
N TYR A 43 -0.68 2.30 -1.57
CA TYR A 43 -1.18 2.61 -2.91
C TYR A 43 -1.11 1.38 -3.81
N GLY A 44 -0.01 0.62 -3.75
CA GLY A 44 0.11 -0.67 -4.45
C GLY A 44 -0.92 -1.68 -3.97
N ALA A 45 -1.16 -1.78 -2.66
CA ALA A 45 -2.22 -2.64 -2.13
C ALA A 45 -3.62 -2.19 -2.60
N SER A 46 -3.84 -0.89 -2.77
CA SER A 46 -5.12 -0.40 -3.30
C SER A 46 -5.30 -0.69 -4.79
N SER A 47 -4.23 -0.87 -5.56
CA SER A 47 -4.36 -1.26 -6.97
C SER A 47 -4.92 -2.67 -7.13
N PHE A 48 -4.79 -3.52 -6.11
CA PHE A 48 -5.36 -4.87 -6.13
C PHE A 48 -6.88 -4.86 -6.34
N LEU A 49 -7.56 -3.77 -5.97
CA LEU A 49 -9.02 -3.65 -6.12
C LEU A 49 -9.47 -3.57 -7.59
N TYR A 50 -8.64 -3.06 -8.50
CA TYR A 50 -8.93 -3.03 -9.94
C TYR A 50 -8.01 -3.90 -10.78
N GLU A 51 -6.86 -4.30 -10.25
CA GLU A 51 -5.98 -5.26 -10.94
C GLU A 51 -6.33 -6.70 -10.59
N LEU A 52 -6.49 -7.06 -9.31
CA LEU A 52 -6.57 -8.46 -8.87
C LEU A 52 -8.00 -8.93 -8.58
N PHE A 53 -8.76 -8.13 -7.83
CA PHE A 53 -10.08 -8.52 -7.32
C PHE A 53 -11.17 -8.68 -8.40
N PRO A 54 -11.18 -7.92 -9.50
CA PRO A 54 -12.16 -8.13 -10.56
C PRO A 54 -12.10 -9.51 -11.21
N GLY A 55 -10.95 -10.20 -11.15
CA GLY A 55 -10.77 -11.47 -11.84
C GLY A 55 -10.96 -11.32 -13.36
N SER A 56 -11.60 -12.29 -14.01
CA SER A 56 -11.74 -12.32 -15.48
C SER A 56 -12.80 -11.37 -16.05
N ASN A 57 -13.68 -10.77 -15.22
CA ASN A 57 -14.72 -9.85 -15.69
C ASN A 57 -14.26 -8.38 -15.70
N TYR A 58 -13.08 -8.08 -15.13
CA TYR A 58 -12.48 -6.75 -15.03
C TYR A 58 -13.35 -5.65 -14.40
N ALA A 59 -14.43 -6.01 -13.70
CA ALA A 59 -15.28 -5.07 -12.97
C ALA A 59 -14.79 -4.85 -11.52
N ALA A 60 -14.23 -3.66 -11.27
CA ALA A 60 -13.91 -3.18 -9.92
C ALA A 60 -15.17 -2.57 -9.26
N ASP A 61 -16.19 -3.40 -9.02
CA ASP A 61 -17.49 -2.98 -8.52
C ASP A 61 -17.72 -3.29 -7.03
N LEU A 62 -18.78 -2.69 -6.47
CA LEU A 62 -19.12 -2.86 -5.06
C LEU A 62 -19.42 -4.31 -4.70
N THR A 63 -20.05 -5.07 -5.58
CA THR A 63 -20.38 -6.49 -5.34
C THR A 63 -19.11 -7.31 -5.14
N THR A 64 -18.11 -7.09 -6.00
CA THR A 64 -16.81 -7.74 -5.93
C THR A 64 -16.07 -7.31 -4.66
N MET A 65 -16.02 -6.01 -4.36
CA MET A 65 -15.35 -5.50 -3.15
C MET A 65 -15.99 -6.04 -1.87
N LYS A 66 -17.34 -6.06 -1.79
CA LYS A 66 -18.08 -6.62 -0.66
C LYS A 66 -17.71 -8.08 -0.39
N SER A 67 -17.56 -8.88 -1.45
CA SER A 67 -17.16 -10.28 -1.32
C SER A 67 -15.75 -10.43 -0.76
N PHE A 68 -14.77 -9.73 -1.35
CA PHE A 68 -13.37 -9.83 -0.93
C PHE A 68 -13.09 -9.25 0.46
N PHE A 69 -13.73 -8.13 0.82
CA PHE A 69 -13.59 -7.50 2.13
C PHE A 69 -14.56 -8.06 3.19
N GLY A 70 -15.39 -9.04 2.84
CA GLY A 70 -16.32 -9.63 3.80
C GLY A 70 -17.32 -8.62 4.36
N ALA A 71 -17.92 -7.79 3.50
CA ALA A 71 -18.82 -6.72 3.91
C ALA A 71 -20.27 -6.96 3.42
N GLU A 72 -21.23 -6.84 4.33
CA GLU A 72 -22.66 -6.89 4.06
C GLU A 72 -23.34 -5.60 4.54
N GLU A 73 -24.40 -5.16 3.87
CA GLU A 73 -25.15 -3.98 4.31
C GLU A 73 -26.07 -4.35 5.46
N ASP A 74 -26.08 -3.54 6.51
CA ASP A 74 -26.86 -3.83 7.74
C ASP A 74 -28.31 -3.30 7.69
N GLY A 75 -28.71 -2.69 6.57
CA GLY A 75 -30.03 -2.08 6.38
C GLY A 75 -30.20 -0.68 7.00
N ASN A 76 -29.24 -0.19 7.79
CA ASN A 76 -29.26 1.14 8.43
C ASN A 76 -28.24 2.11 7.78
N GLY A 77 -27.77 1.78 6.57
CA GLY A 77 -26.70 2.52 5.89
C GLY A 77 -25.30 2.23 6.44
N GLY A 78 -25.17 1.23 7.33
CA GLY A 78 -23.91 0.72 7.82
C GLY A 78 -23.48 -0.57 7.13
N TRP A 79 -22.39 -1.15 7.65
CA TRP A 79 -21.78 -2.36 7.12
C TRP A 79 -21.48 -3.33 8.25
N THR A 80 -21.83 -4.60 8.07
CA THR A 80 -21.48 -5.70 8.97
C THR A 80 -20.45 -6.62 8.30
N HIS A 81 -19.73 -7.36 9.13
CA HIS A 81 -18.76 -8.33 8.66
C HIS A 81 -19.41 -9.68 8.35
N ILE A 82 -19.07 -10.24 7.20
CA ILE A 82 -19.27 -11.63 6.79
C ILE A 82 -17.92 -12.23 6.38
N PRO A 83 -17.75 -13.56 6.30
CA PRO A 83 -16.48 -14.14 5.88
C PRO A 83 -16.01 -13.64 4.51
N GLU A 84 -14.74 -13.21 4.42
CA GLU A 84 -14.06 -12.85 3.18
C GLU A 84 -14.05 -14.05 2.21
N ARG A 85 -14.41 -13.81 0.95
CA ARG A 85 -14.42 -14.84 -0.10
C ARG A 85 -14.30 -14.22 -1.48
N ALA A 86 -13.67 -14.94 -2.40
CA ALA A 86 -13.81 -14.62 -3.82
C ALA A 86 -15.27 -14.82 -4.24
N PRO A 87 -15.83 -13.95 -5.10
CA PRO A 87 -17.22 -14.08 -5.54
C PRO A 87 -17.42 -15.36 -6.37
N PRO A 88 -18.65 -15.91 -6.44
CA PRO A 88 -18.92 -17.08 -7.26
C PRO A 88 -18.49 -16.90 -8.71
N GLY A 89 -17.78 -17.89 -9.27
CA GLY A 89 -17.28 -17.83 -10.65
C GLY A 89 -16.01 -17.00 -10.83
N TRP A 90 -15.46 -16.39 -9.78
CA TRP A 90 -14.20 -15.66 -9.85
C TRP A 90 -13.05 -16.55 -10.36
N ARG A 91 -12.20 -15.98 -11.20
CA ARG A 91 -10.99 -16.60 -11.75
C ARG A 91 -9.87 -15.59 -11.71
N ASN A 92 -8.66 -16.08 -11.47
CA ASN A 92 -7.47 -15.25 -11.53
C ASN A 92 -7.26 -14.70 -12.95
N ARG A 93 -6.55 -13.58 -13.05
CA ARG A 93 -6.08 -13.03 -14.31
C ARG A 93 -5.26 -14.06 -15.08
N VAL A 94 -5.30 -13.96 -16.40
CA VAL A 94 -4.45 -14.77 -17.29
C VAL A 94 -3.01 -14.24 -17.29
N LYS A 95 -2.84 -12.91 -17.31
CA LYS A 95 -1.53 -12.26 -17.22
C LYS A 95 -1.18 -11.97 -15.76
N PRO A 96 0.00 -12.40 -15.26
CA PRO A 96 0.48 -12.05 -13.93
C PRO A 96 0.49 -10.54 -13.71
N TYR A 97 0.13 -10.14 -12.49
CA TYR A 97 0.37 -8.78 -11.99
C TYR A 97 1.66 -8.82 -11.17
N ASP A 98 2.73 -8.30 -11.75
CA ASP A 98 4.09 -8.35 -11.21
C ASP A 98 4.45 -7.09 -10.42
N LEU A 99 5.68 -7.03 -9.90
CA LEU A 99 6.15 -5.87 -9.14
C LEU A 99 6.26 -4.60 -10.01
N ASN A 100 6.55 -4.73 -11.30
CA ASN A 100 6.49 -3.60 -12.25
C ASN A 100 5.07 -3.02 -12.34
N GLY A 101 4.07 -3.89 -12.48
CA GLY A 101 2.66 -3.50 -12.44
C GLY A 101 2.31 -2.81 -11.13
N ALA A 102 2.73 -3.37 -9.99
CA ALA A 102 2.51 -2.76 -8.68
C ALA A 102 3.21 -1.40 -8.52
N GLY A 103 4.47 -1.29 -8.92
CA GLY A 103 5.27 -0.07 -8.86
C GLY A 103 4.69 1.05 -9.73
N SER A 104 4.26 0.73 -10.95
CA SER A 104 3.58 1.67 -11.85
C SER A 104 2.29 2.21 -11.25
N GLU A 105 1.48 1.35 -10.61
CA GLU A 105 0.25 1.81 -9.94
C GLU A 105 0.53 2.63 -8.68
N ILE A 106 1.59 2.32 -7.92
CA ILE A 106 2.04 3.15 -6.80
C ILE A 106 2.34 4.56 -7.29
N PHE A 107 3.14 4.68 -8.36
CA PHE A 107 3.49 5.97 -8.94
C PHE A 107 2.27 6.73 -9.43
N ALA A 108 1.44 6.07 -10.25
CA ALA A 108 0.27 6.71 -10.86
C ALA A 108 -0.75 7.15 -9.81
N GLN A 109 -0.99 6.36 -8.77
CA GLN A 109 -1.92 6.74 -7.71
C GLN A 109 -1.35 7.81 -6.78
N TYR A 110 -0.10 7.67 -6.32
CA TYR A 110 0.49 8.68 -5.44
C TYR A 110 0.66 10.02 -6.17
N GLY A 111 1.12 10.01 -7.42
CA GLY A 111 1.28 11.20 -8.25
C GLY A 111 -0.02 11.95 -8.53
N ALA A 112 -1.17 11.26 -8.54
CA ALA A 112 -2.47 11.91 -8.73
C ALA A 112 -2.94 12.70 -7.49
N ASN A 113 -2.57 12.29 -6.28
CA ASN A 113 -2.92 12.97 -5.03
C ASN A 113 -1.78 12.83 -4.00
N PRO A 114 -0.65 13.52 -4.21
CA PRO A 114 0.55 13.33 -3.38
C PRO A 114 0.31 13.85 -1.96
N LYS A 115 0.90 13.16 -0.98
CA LYS A 115 0.84 13.53 0.44
C LYS A 115 2.24 13.44 1.06
N PRO A 116 2.66 14.45 1.84
CA PRO A 116 4.01 14.49 2.34
C PRO A 116 4.31 13.35 3.32
N PHE A 117 5.57 12.94 3.35
CA PHE A 117 6.08 12.02 4.36
C PHE A 117 6.31 12.74 5.68
N GLY A 118 6.02 12.04 6.78
CA GLY A 118 6.17 12.61 8.11
C GLY A 118 5.51 11.80 9.21
N VAL A 119 5.50 12.40 10.40
CA VAL A 119 4.94 11.82 11.61
C VAL A 119 4.24 12.88 12.45
N ASN A 120 3.10 12.53 13.04
CA ASN A 120 2.49 13.34 14.07
C ASN A 120 3.33 13.26 15.36
N THR A 121 3.58 14.41 15.99
CA THR A 121 4.37 14.50 17.22
C THR A 121 3.52 14.86 18.45
N GLY A 122 2.19 14.67 18.37
CA GLY A 122 1.24 15.15 19.38
C GLY A 122 0.82 16.61 19.20
N ASP A 123 -0.28 16.99 19.85
CA ASP A 123 -0.84 18.35 19.90
C ASP A 123 -1.10 19.01 18.52
N GLY A 124 -1.46 18.20 17.52
CA GLY A 124 -1.75 18.67 16.16
C GLY A 124 -0.53 19.00 15.31
N ASN A 125 0.68 18.73 15.81
CA ASN A 125 1.93 18.94 15.07
C ASN A 125 2.26 17.76 14.16
N PHE A 126 2.74 18.05 12.95
CA PHE A 126 3.20 17.07 11.97
C PHE A 126 4.62 17.43 11.50
N LEU A 127 5.58 16.56 11.76
CA LEU A 127 6.97 16.71 11.35
C LEU A 127 7.18 16.07 9.98
N LEU A 128 7.66 16.86 9.02
CA LEU A 128 7.98 16.40 7.67
C LEU A 128 9.30 15.63 7.63
N PHE A 129 9.36 14.58 6.81
CA PHE A 129 10.61 13.94 6.43
C PHE A 129 11.11 14.67 5.17
N ASN A 130 12.26 15.35 5.27
CA ASN A 130 12.80 16.40 4.39
C ASN A 130 12.09 17.76 4.47
N GLU A 131 12.86 18.84 4.29
CA GLU A 131 12.37 20.24 4.40
C GLU A 131 11.31 20.60 3.35
N ASP A 132 11.27 19.90 2.22
CA ASP A 132 10.34 20.12 1.10
C ASP A 132 9.17 19.12 1.04
N GLY A 133 9.07 18.20 2.01
CA GLY A 133 8.02 17.18 2.07
C GLY A 133 8.14 16.07 1.02
N THR A 134 9.26 15.98 0.31
CA THR A 134 9.55 14.90 -0.64
C THR A 134 10.06 13.65 0.06
N PRO A 135 9.83 12.45 -0.50
CA PRO A 135 10.56 11.27 -0.06
C PRO A 135 12.07 11.53 -0.21
N GLY A 136 12.89 11.01 0.72
CA GLY A 136 14.36 11.04 0.60
C GLY A 136 14.93 10.21 -0.57
N PHE A 137 14.11 9.89 -1.56
CA PHE A 137 14.45 9.15 -2.79
C PHE A 137 13.48 9.59 -3.89
N ASP A 138 13.96 9.56 -5.12
CA ASP A 138 13.20 9.97 -6.30
C ASP A 138 12.08 8.96 -6.61
N ILE A 139 10.83 9.42 -6.57
CA ILE A 139 9.65 8.62 -6.91
C ILE A 139 9.23 8.76 -8.38
N SER A 140 9.90 9.59 -9.19
CA SER A 140 9.53 9.83 -10.59
C SER A 140 9.82 8.66 -11.53
N ASP A 141 10.54 7.66 -11.05
CA ASP A 141 10.91 6.44 -11.77
C ASP A 141 10.37 5.20 -11.04
N ALA A 142 9.70 4.32 -11.77
CA ALA A 142 9.16 3.08 -11.23
C ALA A 142 10.25 2.14 -10.69
N ASP A 143 11.44 2.10 -11.32
CA ASP A 143 12.55 1.27 -10.86
C ASP A 143 13.06 1.78 -9.50
N ASN A 144 13.17 3.10 -9.33
CA ASN A 144 13.54 3.70 -8.05
C ASN A 144 12.53 3.35 -6.94
N VAL A 145 11.23 3.34 -7.26
CA VAL A 145 10.18 2.93 -6.32
C VAL A 145 10.32 1.45 -5.97
N VAL A 146 10.46 0.55 -6.96
CA VAL A 146 10.63 -0.89 -6.70
C VAL A 146 11.87 -1.14 -5.82
N CYS A 147 12.98 -0.46 -6.09
CA CYS A 147 14.18 -0.58 -5.28
C CYS A 147 14.05 0.04 -3.89
N ALA A 148 13.31 1.14 -3.74
CA ALA A 148 12.95 1.67 -2.44
C ALA A 148 12.09 0.68 -1.66
N LEU A 149 11.13 0.01 -2.29
CA LEU A 149 10.32 -1.04 -1.66
C LEU A 149 11.17 -2.22 -1.18
N TYR A 150 12.15 -2.64 -1.99
CA TYR A 150 13.13 -3.63 -1.57
C TYR A 150 13.89 -3.17 -0.32
N GLN A 151 14.46 -1.96 -0.35
CA GLN A 151 15.21 -1.38 0.78
C GLN A 151 14.35 -1.22 2.04
N LEU A 152 13.07 -0.92 1.90
CA LEU A 152 12.14 -0.88 3.02
C LEU A 152 11.86 -2.28 3.54
N ALA A 153 11.54 -3.24 2.68
CA ALA A 153 11.25 -4.61 3.08
C ALA A 153 12.43 -5.28 3.82
N VAL A 154 13.66 -4.92 3.47
CA VAL A 154 14.87 -5.37 4.20
C VAL A 154 15.33 -4.41 5.30
N GLY A 155 14.86 -3.16 5.33
CA GLY A 155 15.37 -2.09 6.20
C GLY A 155 14.49 -1.74 7.40
N VAL A 156 13.17 -1.99 7.35
CA VAL A 156 12.28 -1.84 8.53
C VAL A 156 12.14 -3.19 9.26
N ALA A 157 12.95 -3.39 10.29
CA ALA A 157 12.65 -4.38 11.32
C ALA A 157 11.60 -3.77 12.27
N PRO A 158 10.41 -4.37 12.46
CA PRO A 158 9.49 -3.92 13.50
C PRO A 158 10.19 -4.04 14.85
N ALA A 159 10.27 -2.95 15.62
CA ALA A 159 10.84 -2.96 16.97
C ALA A 159 10.16 -4.00 17.90
N THR A 160 8.95 -4.45 17.54
CA THR A 160 8.17 -5.47 18.24
C THR A 160 8.60 -6.92 17.98
N VAL A 161 9.38 -7.21 16.92
CA VAL A 161 9.88 -8.58 16.63
C VAL A 161 11.25 -8.85 17.28
N GLY A 162 11.90 -7.82 17.84
CA GLY A 162 13.16 -7.95 18.55
C GLY A 162 13.11 -7.19 19.86
N GLY A 163 12.49 -7.77 20.91
CA GLY A 163 12.46 -7.20 22.26
C GLY A 163 13.86 -7.07 22.89
N GLY A 164 14.71 -6.18 22.36
CA GLY A 164 16.08 -5.92 22.76
C GLY A 164 16.96 -5.37 21.61
N PRO A 165 18.09 -4.72 21.92
CA PRO A 165 18.90 -3.95 20.97
C PRO A 165 19.70 -4.79 19.94
N LEU A 166 19.38 -6.06 19.72
CA LEU A 166 20.12 -6.94 18.81
C LEU A 166 19.18 -7.94 18.14
N ASN A 167 18.81 -7.71 16.87
CA ASN A 167 18.73 -8.78 15.86
C ASN A 167 18.59 -8.33 14.38
N THR A 168 19.28 -7.27 13.96
CA THR A 168 19.14 -6.74 12.59
C THR A 168 19.79 -7.62 11.52
N VAL A 169 21.04 -8.08 11.67
CA VAL A 169 21.75 -8.74 10.54
C VAL A 169 21.12 -10.08 10.12
N GLN A 170 20.75 -10.96 11.06
CA GLN A 170 20.20 -12.27 10.71
C GLN A 170 18.78 -12.17 10.13
N GLN A 171 17.96 -11.26 10.66
CA GLN A 171 16.61 -10.99 10.13
C GLN A 171 16.67 -10.33 8.75
N ILE A 172 17.58 -9.37 8.57
CA ILE A 172 17.85 -8.74 7.27
C ILE A 172 18.35 -9.79 6.27
N LYS A 173 19.28 -10.67 6.66
CA LYS A 173 19.75 -11.77 5.81
C LYS A 173 18.63 -12.76 5.47
N LEU A 174 17.76 -13.10 6.42
CA LEU A 174 16.61 -13.95 6.16
C LEU A 174 15.65 -13.29 5.17
N ALA A 175 15.32 -12.02 5.38
CA ALA A 175 14.48 -11.24 4.47
C ALA A 175 15.11 -11.16 3.07
N ALA A 176 16.39 -10.80 2.98
CA ALA A 176 17.14 -10.74 1.72
C ALA A 176 17.21 -12.11 1.02
N THR A 177 17.35 -13.22 1.74
CA THR A 177 17.35 -14.57 1.14
C THR A 177 16.02 -14.88 0.43
N LYS A 178 14.91 -14.34 0.95
CA LYS A 178 13.58 -14.54 0.35
C LYS A 178 13.24 -13.50 -0.72
N LEU A 179 13.70 -12.27 -0.55
CA LEU A 179 13.37 -11.16 -1.42
C LEU A 179 14.33 -11.06 -2.62
N ASN A 180 15.63 -11.34 -2.47
CA ASN A 180 16.59 -11.24 -3.58
C ASN A 180 16.16 -11.99 -4.84
N PRO A 181 15.64 -13.24 -4.79
CA PRO A 181 15.16 -13.91 -5.99
C PRO A 181 13.96 -13.20 -6.66
N ILE A 182 13.12 -12.51 -5.89
CA ILE A 182 11.95 -11.77 -6.38
C ILE A 182 12.38 -10.46 -7.07
N PHE A 183 13.45 -9.84 -6.55
CA PHE A 183 13.98 -8.56 -7.04
C PHE A 183 15.20 -8.73 -7.98
N ALA A 184 15.56 -9.96 -8.37
CA ALA A 184 16.77 -10.26 -9.15
C ALA A 184 16.80 -9.61 -10.53
N ASP A 185 15.63 -9.41 -11.13
CA ASP A 185 15.47 -8.83 -12.48
C ASP A 185 15.37 -7.29 -12.47
N TYR A 186 15.42 -6.65 -11.29
CA TYR A 186 15.32 -5.20 -11.13
C TYR A 186 16.71 -4.61 -10.85
N PRO A 187 16.99 -3.36 -11.25
CA PRO A 187 18.31 -2.72 -11.06
C PRO A 187 18.55 -2.27 -9.60
N CYS A 188 18.10 -3.07 -8.63
CA CYS A 188 18.15 -2.74 -7.22
C CYS A 188 19.48 -3.14 -6.58
N PRO A 189 20.01 -2.34 -5.64
CA PRO A 189 21.17 -2.74 -4.86
C PRO A 189 20.78 -3.82 -3.85
N LEU A 190 20.77 -5.08 -4.30
CA LEU A 190 20.41 -6.23 -3.46
C LEU A 190 21.44 -6.43 -2.33
N ILE A 191 20.94 -6.68 -1.12
CA ILE A 191 21.76 -7.03 0.04
C ILE A 191 22.44 -8.37 -0.22
N LEU A 192 23.77 -8.38 -0.03
CA LEU A 192 24.57 -9.60 -0.05
C LEU A 192 24.17 -10.50 1.13
N VAL A 193 23.82 -11.75 0.84
CA VAL A 193 23.36 -12.74 1.83
C VAL A 193 24.44 -13.74 2.16
#